data_AF-A0A3C1LXU3-F1
#
_entry.id   AF-A0A3C1LXU3-F1
#
_cell.length_a   1.000
_cell.length_b   1.000
_cell.length_c   1.000
_cell.angle_alpha   90.00
_cell.angle_beta   90.00
_cell.angle_gamma   90.00
#
_symmetry.space_group_name_H-M   'P 1'
#
loop_
_entity.id
_entity.type
_entity.pdbx_description
1 polymer ?
#
loop_
_entity_poly.entity_id
_entity_poly.type
_entity_poly.pdbx_seq_one_letter_code
_entity_poly.pdbx_strand_id
1 'polypeptide(L)'
;MIQRELAVNTAQPYKIIIGKDILSDCGKLIKQVCKPSKACLIIDENAEKYYGGEITASLENAGFCVCSFTLKSGEESKSLATAEQVYNCLIENSFTRSDILVAAGGGVTGDLTGFVAATYLRGISFVQIPTTLLAAVDSSVGGKTAVNIAAGKNLVGAFWQPRLVVCDVKTFDTLSDEIYADGIAEAVKYGAIFDSQLFEQMKNNDIRENII
;
A
#
# COMPACT_ATOMS: atom_id res chain seq x y z
N MET A 1 -4.32 -16.54 6.24
CA MET A 1 -3.78 -17.57 5.33
C MET A 1 -3.37 -16.97 3.99
N ILE A 2 -2.12 -17.20 3.59
CA ILE A 2 -1.58 -16.83 2.27
C ILE A 2 -2.17 -17.78 1.21
N GLN A 3 -2.62 -17.22 0.09
CA GLN A 3 -3.26 -17.99 -0.99
C GLN A 3 -2.51 -17.87 -2.31
N ARG A 4 -1.90 -16.71 -2.60
CA ARG A 4 -1.09 -16.50 -3.81
C ARG A 4 0.16 -15.68 -3.51
N GLU A 5 1.21 -15.94 -4.27
CA GLU A 5 2.42 -15.12 -4.33
C GLU A 5 2.69 -14.79 -5.79
N LEU A 6 2.85 -13.50 -6.11
CA LEU A 6 3.19 -13.03 -7.45
C LEU A 6 4.55 -12.34 -7.42
N ALA A 7 5.40 -12.66 -8.40
CA ALA A 7 6.67 -11.97 -8.60
C ALA A 7 6.50 -10.84 -9.61
N VAL A 8 6.93 -9.62 -9.25
CA VAL A 8 6.91 -8.46 -10.14
C VAL A 8 8.33 -8.19 -10.62
N ASN A 9 8.57 -8.44 -11.90
CA ASN A 9 9.88 -8.30 -12.53
C ASN A 9 10.11 -6.86 -13.00
N THR A 10 10.75 -6.05 -12.15
CA THR A 10 11.25 -4.71 -12.51
C THR A 10 12.76 -4.65 -12.33
N ALA A 11 13.37 -3.46 -12.49
CA ALA A 11 14.78 -3.24 -12.14
C ALA A 11 15.08 -3.56 -10.66
N GLN A 12 14.10 -3.43 -9.77
CA GLN A 12 14.15 -3.89 -8.38
C GLN A 12 12.97 -4.83 -8.13
N PRO A 13 13.14 -6.14 -8.36
CA PRO A 13 12.04 -7.10 -8.27
C PRO A 13 11.54 -7.23 -6.83
N TYR A 14 10.23 -7.42 -6.70
CA TYR A 14 9.56 -7.59 -5.42
C TYR A 14 8.41 -8.59 -5.55
N LYS A 15 7.84 -8.98 -4.42
CA LYS A 15 6.74 -9.92 -4.33
C LYS A 15 5.44 -9.22 -3.92
N ILE A 16 4.32 -9.74 -4.40
CA ILE A 16 2.99 -9.46 -3.90
C ILE A 16 2.50 -10.73 -3.22
N ILE A 17 2.20 -10.64 -1.93
CA ILE A 17 1.62 -11.74 -1.15
C ILE A 17 0.14 -11.44 -0.98
N ILE A 18 -0.71 -12.33 -1.50
CA ILE A 18 -2.17 -12.19 -1.46
C ILE A 18 -2.74 -13.30 -0.59
N GLY A 19 -3.62 -12.94 0.33
CA GLY A 19 -4.28 -13.88 1.20
C GLY A 19 -5.41 -13.24 1.98
N LYS A 20 -5.98 -14.01 2.90
CA LYS A 20 -7.07 -13.59 3.78
C LYS A 20 -6.62 -13.72 5.23
N ASP A 21 -6.81 -12.73 6.09
CA ASP A 21 -6.29 -12.73 7.47
C ASP A 21 -4.76 -12.97 7.48
N ILE A 22 -4.03 -12.14 6.73
CA ILE A 22 -2.56 -12.13 6.68
C ILE A 22 -1.97 -10.86 7.29
N LEU A 23 -2.79 -9.86 7.67
CA LEU A 23 -2.33 -8.69 8.41
C LEU A 23 -1.69 -9.06 9.75
N SER A 24 -2.25 -10.03 10.47
CA SER A 24 -1.67 -10.57 11.71
C SER A 24 -0.25 -11.11 11.55
N ASP A 25 0.12 -11.53 10.34
CA ASP A 25 1.45 -12.05 10.00
C ASP A 25 2.29 -11.07 9.15
N CYS A 26 1.80 -9.86 8.85
CA CYS A 26 2.48 -8.93 7.96
C CYS A 26 3.89 -8.58 8.43
N GLY A 27 4.12 -8.42 9.74
CA GLY A 27 5.45 -8.18 10.29
C GLY A 27 6.43 -9.33 10.04
N LYS A 28 5.96 -10.58 10.09
CA LYS A 28 6.78 -11.75 9.74
C LYS A 28 7.13 -11.77 8.26
N LEU A 29 6.20 -11.38 7.39
CA LEU A 29 6.43 -11.28 5.94
C LEU A 29 7.43 -10.17 5.63
N ILE A 30 7.26 -8.99 6.25
CA ILE A 30 8.13 -7.83 6.07
C ILE A 30 9.56 -8.15 6.56
N LYS A 31 9.70 -8.90 7.65
CA LYS A 31 11.00 -9.35 8.17
C LYS A 31 11.82 -10.20 7.18
N GLN A 32 11.17 -10.84 6.21
CA GLN A 32 11.86 -11.63 5.18
C GLN A 32 12.56 -10.76 4.13
N VAL A 33 12.11 -9.52 3.95
CA VAL A 33 12.66 -8.58 2.94
C VAL A 33 13.39 -7.39 3.57
N CYS A 34 13.08 -7.06 4.82
CA CYS A 34 13.64 -5.95 5.58
C CYS A 34 14.09 -6.44 6.95
N LYS A 35 15.32 -6.10 7.37
CA LYS A 35 15.77 -6.42 8.72
C LYS A 35 14.93 -5.61 9.75
N PRO A 36 14.58 -6.19 10.91
CA PRO A 36 13.92 -5.44 11.97
C PRO A 36 14.71 -4.17 12.34
N SER A 37 14.01 -3.04 12.33
CA SER A 37 14.54 -1.68 12.48
C SER A 37 13.41 -0.77 13.00
N LYS A 38 13.55 0.55 12.89
CA LYS A 38 12.37 1.41 13.03
C LYS A 38 11.46 1.24 11.80
N ALA A 39 10.16 1.28 12.04
CA ALA A 39 9.14 1.24 11.00
C ALA A 39 8.16 2.40 11.22
N CYS A 40 8.00 3.27 10.24
CA CYS A 40 6.96 4.30 10.26
C CYS A 40 5.73 3.76 9.51
N LEU A 41 4.65 3.48 10.25
CA LEU A 41 3.36 3.10 9.70
C LEU A 41 2.62 4.36 9.25
N ILE A 42 2.62 4.63 7.95
CA ILE A 42 1.85 5.72 7.35
C ILE A 42 0.52 5.14 6.91
N ILE A 43 -0.57 5.55 7.58
CA ILE A 43 -1.87 4.87 7.50
C ILE A 43 -3.01 5.83 7.24
N ASP A 44 -3.96 5.45 6.38
CA ASP A 44 -5.21 6.19 6.19
C ASP A 44 -6.10 6.13 7.46
N GLU A 45 -6.76 7.23 7.84
CA GLU A 45 -7.57 7.29 9.08
C GLU A 45 -8.69 6.25 9.15
N ASN A 46 -9.32 5.90 8.03
CA ASN A 46 -10.33 4.85 8.01
C ASN A 46 -9.67 3.48 8.16
N ALA A 47 -8.54 3.24 7.50
CA ALA A 47 -7.77 2.01 7.65
C ALA A 47 -7.20 1.85 9.07
N GLU A 48 -6.78 2.95 9.72
CA GLU A 48 -6.26 2.93 11.08
C GLU A 48 -7.29 2.41 12.08
N LYS A 49 -8.54 2.89 11.97
CA LYS A 49 -9.65 2.46 12.83
C LYS A 49 -9.85 0.94 12.84
N TYR A 50 -9.67 0.28 11.70
CA TYR A 50 -9.93 -1.15 11.56
C TYR A 50 -8.67 -2.01 11.71
N TYR A 51 -7.52 -1.54 11.20
CA TYR A 51 -6.34 -2.38 10.96
C TYR A 51 -5.07 -1.88 11.65
N GLY A 52 -5.05 -0.63 12.13
CA GLY A 52 -3.84 -0.01 12.69
C GLY A 52 -3.25 -0.79 13.87
N GLY A 53 -4.10 -1.25 14.78
CA GLY A 53 -3.68 -2.06 15.92
C GLY A 53 -3.10 -3.42 15.52
N GLU A 54 -3.74 -4.11 14.57
CA GLU A 54 -3.28 -5.42 14.09
C GLU A 54 -1.94 -5.33 13.36
N ILE A 55 -1.78 -4.34 12.46
CA ILE A 55 -0.54 -4.11 11.72
C ILE A 55 0.61 -3.75 12.68
N THR A 56 0.36 -2.84 13.61
CA THR A 56 1.36 -2.41 14.62
C THR A 56 1.81 -3.60 15.46
N ALA A 57 0.86 -4.36 16.02
CA ALA A 57 1.18 -5.55 16.82
C ALA A 57 1.96 -6.59 16.01
N SER A 58 1.61 -6.81 14.74
CA SER A 58 2.33 -7.76 13.88
C SER A 58 3.79 -7.33 13.64
N LEU A 59 4.02 -6.04 13.38
CA LEU A 59 5.35 -5.46 13.20
C LEU A 59 6.19 -5.55 14.49
N GLU A 60 5.63 -5.16 15.64
CA GLU A 60 6.31 -5.22 16.93
C GLU A 60 6.69 -6.66 17.30
N ASN A 61 5.76 -7.62 17.10
CA ASN A 61 6.02 -9.04 17.32
C ASN A 61 7.13 -9.60 16.41
N ALA A 62 7.36 -9.00 15.25
CA ALA A 62 8.48 -9.36 14.37
C ALA A 62 9.82 -8.69 14.76
N GLY A 63 9.78 -7.74 15.69
CA GLY A 63 10.93 -7.04 16.26
C GLY A 63 11.16 -5.62 15.71
N PHE A 64 10.19 -5.04 14.99
CA PHE A 64 10.28 -3.64 14.55
C PHE A 64 9.92 -2.69 15.70
N CYS A 65 10.55 -1.51 15.73
CA CYS A 65 10.13 -0.40 16.58
C CYS A 65 9.20 0.50 15.78
N VAL A 66 7.91 0.51 16.11
CA VAL A 66 6.87 1.13 15.29
C VAL A 66 6.53 2.53 15.81
N CYS A 67 6.45 3.49 14.90
CA CYS A 67 5.72 4.74 15.11
C CYS A 67 4.67 4.88 14.00
N SER A 68 3.55 5.54 14.26
CA SER A 68 2.50 5.76 13.26
C SER A 68 2.39 7.23 12.84
N PHE A 69 1.97 7.44 11.60
CA PHE A 69 1.56 8.73 11.06
C PHE A 69 0.22 8.56 10.34
N THR A 70 -0.83 9.14 10.87
CA THR A 70 -2.18 9.02 10.31
C THR A 70 -2.41 10.10 9.26
N LEU A 71 -2.87 9.67 8.09
CA LEU A 71 -3.33 10.53 7.01
C LEU A 71 -4.84 10.71 7.08
N LYS A 72 -5.30 11.95 6.98
CA LYS A 72 -6.71 12.22 6.72
C LYS A 72 -7.12 11.57 5.40
N SER A 73 -8.28 10.95 5.34
CA SER A 73 -8.77 10.32 4.12
C SER A 73 -9.09 11.36 3.06
N GLY A 74 -8.81 11.00 1.81
CA GLY A 74 -9.12 11.80 0.64
C GLY A 74 -7.89 12.29 -0.13
N GLU A 75 -8.13 12.69 -1.38
CA GLU A 75 -7.09 13.06 -2.35
C GLU A 75 -6.29 14.31 -1.93
N GLU A 76 -6.84 15.16 -1.05
CA GLU A 76 -6.16 16.38 -0.57
C GLU A 76 -4.90 16.07 0.25
N SER A 77 -4.88 14.94 0.94
CA SER A 77 -3.71 14.47 1.69
C SER A 77 -2.54 14.08 0.78
N LYS A 78 -2.80 13.90 -0.53
CA LYS A 78 -1.78 13.59 -1.52
C LYS A 78 -1.04 14.86 -1.98
N SER A 79 -0.36 15.53 -1.07
CA SER A 79 0.25 16.85 -1.32
C SER A 79 1.70 16.94 -0.84
N LEU A 80 2.44 17.94 -1.36
CA LEU A 80 3.79 18.25 -0.86
C LEU A 80 3.78 18.70 0.61
N ALA A 81 2.72 19.38 1.06
CA ALA A 81 2.58 19.81 2.45
C ALA A 81 2.46 18.60 3.38
N THR A 82 1.70 17.59 2.99
CA THR A 82 1.59 16.35 3.77
C THR A 82 2.91 15.56 3.72
N ALA A 83 3.60 15.53 2.58
CA ALA A 83 4.93 14.92 2.49
C ALA A 83 5.94 15.58 3.45
N GLU A 84 5.91 16.91 3.59
CA GLU A 84 6.73 17.66 4.54
C GLU A 84 6.44 17.26 6.00
N GLN A 85 5.16 17.11 6.37
CA GLN A 85 4.78 16.62 7.69
C GLN A 85 5.33 15.22 7.98
N VAL A 86 5.27 14.32 7.00
CA VAL A 86 5.86 12.98 7.13
C VAL A 86 7.38 13.09 7.29
N TYR A 87 8.08 13.91 6.50
CA TYR A 87 9.54 14.10 6.68
C TYR A 87 9.90 14.59 8.08
N ASN A 88 9.14 15.55 8.62
CA ASN A 88 9.36 16.06 9.99
C ASN A 88 9.17 14.95 11.02
N CYS A 89 8.09 14.16 10.92
CA CYS A 89 7.86 13.00 11.78
C CYS A 89 9.05 12.01 11.75
N LEU A 90 9.57 11.71 10.55
CA LEU A 90 10.73 10.82 10.39
C LEU A 90 12.00 11.39 11.02
N ILE A 91 12.26 12.70 10.87
CA ILE A 91 13.43 13.36 11.45
C ILE A 91 13.34 13.40 12.97
N GLU A 92 12.18 13.75 13.53
CA GLU A 92 11.94 13.79 14.98
C GLU A 92 12.15 12.41 15.62
N ASN A 93 11.76 11.34 14.93
CA ASN A 93 11.98 9.97 15.36
C ASN A 93 13.37 9.40 14.95
N SER A 94 14.25 10.24 14.40
CA SER A 94 15.62 9.90 13.99
C SER A 94 15.67 8.69 13.06
N PHE A 95 14.83 8.66 12.02
CA PHE A 95 14.88 7.65 10.97
C PHE A 95 16.14 7.79 10.11
N THR A 96 16.65 6.65 9.67
CA THR A 96 17.85 6.50 8.86
C THR A 96 17.52 5.71 7.59
N ARG A 97 18.46 5.64 6.64
CA ARG A 97 18.28 4.89 5.39
C ARG A 97 18.07 3.38 5.58
N SER A 98 18.46 2.83 6.74
CA SER A 98 18.26 1.42 7.07
C SER A 98 16.90 1.11 7.68
N ASP A 99 16.13 2.14 8.05
CA ASP A 99 14.77 2.00 8.55
C ASP A 99 13.78 1.83 7.40
N ILE A 100 12.50 1.62 7.70
CA ILE A 100 11.46 1.35 6.69
C ILE A 100 10.22 2.21 6.89
N LEU A 101 9.53 2.48 5.77
CA LEU A 101 8.17 2.98 5.77
C LEU A 101 7.19 1.85 5.44
N VAL A 102 6.02 1.85 6.06
CA VAL A 102 4.93 0.90 5.78
C VAL A 102 3.69 1.72 5.41
N ALA A 103 3.27 1.64 4.15
CA ALA A 103 2.08 2.32 3.66
C ALA A 103 0.86 1.42 3.84
N ALA A 104 -0.12 1.80 4.66
CA ALA A 104 -1.37 1.06 4.85
C ALA A 104 -2.57 1.92 4.46
N GLY A 105 -3.22 1.60 3.34
CA GLY A 105 -4.31 2.45 2.84
C GLY A 105 -4.64 2.20 1.37
N GLY A 106 -5.41 3.12 0.79
CA GLY A 106 -5.66 3.16 -0.65
C GLY A 106 -4.50 3.78 -1.44
N GLY A 107 -4.75 4.09 -2.72
CA GLY A 107 -3.74 4.61 -3.64
C GLY A 107 -3.12 5.95 -3.22
N VAL A 108 -3.89 6.81 -2.52
CA VAL A 108 -3.37 8.06 -1.95
C VAL A 108 -2.24 7.80 -0.96
N THR A 109 -2.48 6.92 0.02
CA THR A 109 -1.49 6.55 1.05
C THR A 109 -0.28 5.87 0.42
N GLY A 110 -0.50 4.97 -0.54
CA GLY A 110 0.55 4.29 -1.28
C GLY A 110 1.46 5.25 -2.04
N ASP A 111 0.88 6.16 -2.83
CA ASP A 111 1.62 7.11 -3.65
C ASP A 111 2.36 8.15 -2.83
N LEU A 112 1.72 8.72 -1.80
CA LEU A 112 2.37 9.69 -0.91
C LEU A 112 3.54 9.03 -0.18
N THR A 113 3.31 7.85 0.41
CA THR A 113 4.35 7.14 1.16
C THR A 113 5.48 6.70 0.24
N GLY A 114 5.18 6.23 -0.96
CA GLY A 114 6.17 5.86 -1.96
C GLY A 114 7.00 7.05 -2.42
N PHE A 115 6.37 8.23 -2.60
CA PHE A 115 7.08 9.46 -2.93
C PHE A 115 8.01 9.89 -1.81
N VAL A 116 7.51 9.89 -0.56
CA VAL A 116 8.32 10.16 0.64
C VAL A 116 9.47 9.16 0.76
N ALA A 117 9.23 7.88 0.47
CA ALA A 117 10.26 6.85 0.49
C ALA A 117 11.36 7.10 -0.55
N ALA A 118 10.99 7.58 -1.74
CA ALA A 118 11.93 7.88 -2.82
C ALA A 118 12.84 9.07 -2.51
N THR A 119 12.32 10.07 -1.81
CA THR A 119 12.98 11.37 -1.62
C THR A 119 13.66 11.49 -0.25
N TYR A 120 13.11 10.87 0.80
CA TYR A 120 13.66 10.94 2.15
C TYR A 120 15.06 10.33 2.19
N LEU A 121 16.04 11.12 2.61
CA LEU A 121 17.46 10.77 2.56
C LEU A 121 17.91 10.25 1.17
N ARG A 122 17.25 10.65 0.08
CA ARG A 122 17.46 10.17 -1.30
C ARG A 122 17.18 8.68 -1.50
N GLY A 123 16.28 8.11 -0.69
CA GLY A 123 15.84 6.72 -0.80
C GLY A 123 15.89 5.99 0.53
N ILE A 124 14.72 5.59 1.00
CA ILE A 124 14.49 4.66 2.12
C ILE A 124 13.58 3.53 1.62
N SER A 125 13.72 2.34 2.21
CA SER A 125 12.90 1.19 1.82
C SER A 125 11.46 1.37 2.29
N PHE A 126 10.50 0.88 1.52
CA PHE A 126 9.11 0.87 1.95
C PHE A 126 8.38 -0.42 1.53
N VAL A 127 7.28 -0.70 2.23
CA VAL A 127 6.36 -1.80 1.96
C VAL A 127 4.95 -1.23 1.79
N GLN A 128 4.14 -1.86 0.94
CA GLN A 128 2.72 -1.51 0.81
C GLN A 128 1.81 -2.58 1.41
N ILE A 129 0.73 -2.12 2.03
CA ILE A 129 -0.40 -2.90 2.52
C ILE A 129 -1.66 -2.23 1.94
N PRO A 130 -2.03 -2.52 0.68
CA PRO A 130 -3.22 -1.91 0.08
C PRO A 130 -4.47 -2.37 0.82
N THR A 131 -5.31 -1.41 1.22
CA THR A 131 -6.59 -1.68 1.90
C THR A 131 -7.82 -1.34 1.06
N THR A 132 -7.61 -0.88 -0.17
CA THR A 132 -8.68 -0.73 -1.18
C THR A 132 -8.43 -1.67 -2.35
N LEU A 133 -9.51 -2.17 -2.96
CA LEU A 133 -9.40 -3.05 -4.13
C LEU A 133 -8.65 -2.35 -5.28
N LEU A 134 -8.97 -1.08 -5.55
CA LEU A 134 -8.28 -0.28 -6.57
C LEU A 134 -6.77 -0.23 -6.32
N ALA A 135 -6.34 -0.05 -5.07
CA ALA A 135 -4.92 -0.02 -4.75
C ALA A 135 -4.24 -1.38 -4.95
N ALA A 136 -4.95 -2.47 -4.63
CA ALA A 136 -4.45 -3.82 -4.80
C ALA A 136 -4.27 -4.24 -6.28
N VAL A 137 -5.09 -3.71 -7.20
CA VAL A 137 -5.06 -4.10 -8.63
C VAL A 137 -4.36 -3.09 -9.54
N ASP A 138 -4.10 -1.86 -9.08
CA ASP A 138 -3.45 -0.82 -9.89
C ASP A 138 -2.26 -0.16 -9.15
N SER A 139 -2.53 0.68 -8.14
CA SER A 139 -1.50 1.57 -7.59
C SER A 139 -0.36 0.86 -6.83
N SER A 140 -0.56 -0.38 -6.38
CA SER A 140 0.49 -1.16 -5.72
C SER A 140 1.48 -1.84 -6.67
N VAL A 141 1.27 -1.70 -7.99
CA VAL A 141 2.09 -2.30 -9.02
C VAL A 141 2.71 -1.25 -9.94
N GLY A 142 4.01 -1.38 -10.22
CA GLY A 142 4.73 -0.55 -11.20
C GLY A 142 5.57 0.60 -10.60
N GLY A 143 5.44 0.86 -9.30
CA GLY A 143 6.33 1.77 -8.55
C GLY A 143 6.21 3.24 -8.94
N LYS A 144 5.14 3.64 -9.64
CA LYS A 144 4.80 5.05 -9.79
C LYS A 144 4.36 5.57 -8.43
N THR A 145 4.94 6.69 -8.00
CA THR A 145 4.62 7.35 -6.74
C THR A 145 4.55 8.84 -7.03
N ALA A 146 3.59 9.54 -6.44
CA ALA A 146 3.39 10.95 -6.77
C ALA A 146 2.63 11.72 -5.70
N VAL A 147 2.76 13.03 -5.76
CA VAL A 147 1.92 14.00 -5.05
C VAL A 147 1.26 14.95 -6.05
N ASN A 148 0.15 15.52 -5.63
CA ASN A 148 -0.56 16.55 -6.38
C ASN A 148 0.04 17.92 -6.06
N ILE A 149 0.03 18.79 -7.07
CA ILE A 149 0.34 20.21 -6.95
C ILE A 149 -0.83 21.02 -7.50
N ALA A 150 -0.86 22.33 -7.25
CA ALA A 150 -1.94 23.20 -7.73
C ALA A 150 -2.17 23.11 -9.25
N ALA A 151 -1.11 22.83 -10.03
CA ALA A 151 -1.18 22.69 -11.48
C ALA A 151 -1.82 21.37 -11.96
N GLY A 152 -1.97 20.35 -11.10
CA GLY A 152 -2.59 19.09 -11.47
C GLY A 152 -2.18 17.89 -10.64
N LYS A 153 -2.85 16.77 -10.89
CA LYS A 153 -2.65 15.51 -10.19
C LYS A 153 -1.45 14.74 -10.72
N ASN A 154 -0.74 14.06 -9.82
CA ASN A 154 0.36 13.14 -10.13
C ASN A 154 1.51 13.73 -10.99
N LEU A 155 1.65 15.06 -11.05
CA LEU A 155 2.65 15.73 -11.89
C LEU A 155 4.05 15.71 -11.29
N VAL A 156 4.15 15.54 -9.97
CA VAL A 156 5.42 15.49 -9.23
C VAL A 156 5.53 14.13 -8.56
N GLY A 157 6.55 13.37 -8.90
CA GLY A 157 6.66 11.98 -8.46
C GLY A 157 8.01 11.34 -8.74
N ALA A 158 8.11 10.05 -8.41
CA ALA A 158 9.27 9.23 -8.66
C ALA A 158 8.86 7.79 -9.01
N PHE A 159 9.74 7.08 -9.71
CA PHE A 159 9.64 5.63 -9.83
C PHE A 159 10.42 5.00 -8.67
N TRP A 160 9.71 4.42 -7.70
CA TRP A 160 10.29 3.82 -6.51
C TRP A 160 9.55 2.53 -6.15
N GLN A 161 10.25 1.40 -6.22
CA GLN A 161 9.65 0.08 -6.05
C GLN A 161 9.54 -0.27 -4.56
N PRO A 162 8.42 -0.85 -4.09
CA PRO A 162 8.34 -1.36 -2.74
C PRO A 162 9.22 -2.62 -2.59
N ARG A 163 9.58 -2.95 -1.34
CA ARG A 163 10.26 -4.22 -1.02
C ARG A 163 9.30 -5.41 -1.02
N LEU A 164 8.02 -5.14 -0.76
CA LEU A 164 6.95 -6.13 -0.64
C LEU A 164 5.60 -5.43 -0.75
N VAL A 165 4.60 -6.14 -1.28
CA VAL A 165 3.19 -5.77 -1.16
C VAL A 165 2.48 -6.90 -0.41
N VAL A 166 1.75 -6.57 0.67
CA VAL A 166 0.95 -7.51 1.46
C VAL A 166 -0.53 -7.17 1.27
N CYS A 167 -1.21 -7.95 0.43
CA CYS A 167 -2.62 -7.75 0.10
C CYS A 167 -3.50 -8.72 0.89
N ASP A 168 -4.07 -8.23 1.99
CA ASP A 168 -5.10 -8.96 2.74
C ASP A 168 -6.49 -8.61 2.19
N VAL A 169 -7.12 -9.54 1.50
CA VAL A 169 -8.41 -9.30 0.83
C VAL A 169 -9.54 -9.00 1.81
N LYS A 170 -9.40 -9.39 3.09
CA LYS A 170 -10.41 -9.08 4.12
C LYS A 170 -10.50 -7.59 4.40
N THR A 171 -9.45 -6.82 4.09
CA THR A 171 -9.49 -5.36 4.26
C THR A 171 -10.58 -4.71 3.41
N PHE A 172 -11.03 -5.39 2.35
CA PHE A 172 -12.05 -4.89 1.45
C PHE A 172 -13.46 -5.02 2.02
N ASP A 173 -13.67 -5.87 3.04
CA ASP A 173 -14.98 -6.08 3.69
C ASP A 173 -15.47 -4.82 4.43
N THR A 174 -14.56 -3.89 4.76
CA THR A 174 -14.90 -2.62 5.43
C THR A 174 -15.11 -1.45 4.46
N LEU A 175 -14.92 -1.67 3.16
CA LEU A 175 -15.11 -0.62 2.16
C LEU A 175 -16.60 -0.37 1.92
N SER A 176 -16.95 0.88 1.61
CA SER A 176 -18.27 1.16 1.05
C SER A 176 -18.40 0.50 -0.32
N ASP A 177 -19.65 0.23 -0.73
CA ASP A 177 -19.92 -0.34 -2.05
C ASP A 177 -19.35 0.54 -3.19
N GLU A 178 -19.36 1.86 -3.02
CA GLU A 178 -18.79 2.82 -3.97
C GLU A 178 -17.27 2.65 -4.12
N ILE A 179 -16.51 2.63 -3.02
CA ILE A 179 -15.05 2.49 -3.05
C ILE A 179 -14.64 1.09 -3.53
N TYR A 180 -15.43 0.07 -3.21
CA TYR A 180 -15.22 -1.26 -3.74
C TYR A 180 -15.44 -1.28 -5.27
N ALA A 181 -16.53 -0.66 -5.75
CA ALA A 181 -16.87 -0.59 -7.17
C ALA A 181 -15.80 0.11 -8.01
N ASP A 182 -15.11 1.11 -7.47
CA ASP A 182 -13.98 1.76 -8.16
C ASP A 182 -12.87 0.76 -8.52
N GLY A 183 -12.54 -0.16 -7.61
CA GLY A 183 -11.57 -1.23 -7.88
C GLY A 183 -12.08 -2.26 -8.88
N ILE A 184 -13.38 -2.54 -8.86
CA ILE A 184 -14.03 -3.45 -9.82
C ILE A 184 -13.97 -2.87 -11.23
N ALA A 185 -14.23 -1.57 -11.39
CA ALA A 185 -14.16 -0.91 -12.70
C ALA A 185 -12.77 -1.09 -13.34
N GLU A 186 -11.72 -0.98 -12.54
CA GLU A 186 -10.33 -1.19 -12.97
C GLU A 186 -10.05 -2.66 -13.33
N ALA A 187 -10.56 -3.63 -12.57
CA ALA A 187 -10.47 -5.04 -12.93
C ALA A 187 -11.23 -5.38 -14.23
N VAL A 188 -12.43 -4.79 -14.43
CA VAL A 188 -13.19 -4.92 -15.68
C VAL A 188 -12.39 -4.36 -16.86
N LYS A 189 -11.71 -3.23 -16.68
CA LYS A 189 -10.82 -2.66 -17.70
C LYS A 189 -9.76 -3.69 -18.13
N TYR A 190 -9.07 -4.32 -17.18
CA TYR A 190 -8.08 -5.36 -17.51
C TYR A 190 -8.69 -6.55 -18.24
N GLY A 191 -9.88 -7.01 -17.84
CA GLY A 191 -10.61 -8.03 -18.58
C GLY A 191 -10.91 -7.61 -20.02
N ALA A 192 -11.41 -6.39 -20.22
CA ALA A 192 -11.82 -5.91 -21.54
C ALA A 192 -10.64 -5.69 -22.50
N ILE A 193 -9.47 -5.27 -22.00
CA ILE A 193 -8.32 -4.90 -22.86
C ILE A 193 -7.24 -5.97 -22.97
N PHE A 194 -7.21 -6.94 -22.06
CA PHE A 194 -6.09 -7.89 -21.95
C PHE A 194 -6.53 -9.35 -21.77
N ASP A 195 -7.57 -9.63 -20.98
CA ASP A 195 -7.98 -10.99 -20.63
C ASP A 195 -9.49 -11.23 -20.80
N SER A 196 -9.88 -11.79 -21.94
CA SER A 196 -11.27 -12.12 -22.23
C SER A 196 -11.87 -13.14 -21.24
N GLN A 197 -11.07 -14.02 -20.65
CA GLN A 197 -11.56 -14.99 -19.68
C GLN A 197 -11.90 -14.28 -18.37
N LEU A 198 -11.05 -13.37 -17.91
CA LEU A 198 -11.34 -12.50 -16.78
C LEU A 198 -12.62 -11.67 -17.04
N PHE A 199 -12.78 -11.11 -18.24
CA PHE A 199 -13.98 -10.35 -18.58
C PHE A 199 -15.27 -11.18 -18.46
N GLU A 200 -15.29 -12.40 -18.99
CA GLU A 200 -16.45 -13.29 -18.86
C GLU A 200 -16.67 -13.76 -17.41
N GLN A 201 -15.61 -13.93 -16.62
CA GLN A 201 -15.76 -14.22 -15.19
C GLN A 201 -16.44 -13.06 -14.44
N MET A 202 -16.04 -11.82 -14.71
CA MET A 202 -16.58 -10.62 -14.07
C MET A 202 -18.05 -10.36 -14.45
N LYS A 203 -18.47 -10.79 -15.65
CA LYS A 203 -19.85 -10.65 -16.12
C LYS A 203 -20.83 -11.65 -15.50
N ASN A 204 -20.36 -12.85 -15.17
CA ASN A 204 -21.22 -13.98 -14.82
C ASN A 204 -21.16 -14.40 -13.34
N ASN A 205 -20.30 -13.79 -12.52
CA ASN A 205 -20.11 -14.16 -11.10
C ASN A 205 -20.17 -12.95 -10.17
N ASP A 206 -20.49 -13.20 -8.89
CA ASP A 206 -20.23 -12.23 -7.83
C ASP A 206 -18.72 -12.19 -7.53
N ILE A 207 -18.13 -11.01 -7.71
CA ILE A 207 -16.70 -10.79 -7.57
C ILE A 207 -16.29 -10.80 -6.09
N ARG A 208 -17.19 -10.47 -5.17
CA ARG A 208 -16.91 -10.55 -3.72
C ARG A 208 -16.68 -11.98 -3.27
N GLU A 209 -17.38 -12.94 -3.88
CA GLU A 209 -17.24 -14.36 -3.56
C GLU A 209 -16.00 -15.00 -4.21
N ASN A 210 -15.41 -14.37 -5.23
CA ASN A 210 -14.34 -14.93 -6.05
C ASN A 210 -13.12 -14.00 -6.19
N ILE A 211 -12.77 -13.29 -5.11
CA ILE A 211 -11.75 -12.22 -5.15
C ILE A 211 -10.30 -12.72 -5.28
N ILE A 212 -10.04 -14.02 -5.08
CA ILE A 212 -8.71 -14.66 -5.16
C ILE A 212 -8.67 -15.73 -6.24
#